data_AF-A0A3D5G7C1-F1
#
_entry.id   AF-A0A3D5G7C1-F1
#
_cell.length_a   1.000
_cell.length_b   1.000
_cell.length_c   1.000
_cell.angle_alpha   90.00
_cell.angle_beta   90.00
_cell.angle_gamma   90.00
#
_symmetry.space_group_name_H-M   'P 1'
#
loop_
_entity.id
_entity.type
_entity.pdbx_description
1 polymer ?
#
loop_
_entity_poly.entity_id
_entity_poly.type
_entity_poly.pdbx_seq_one_letter_code
_entity_poly.pdbx_strand_id
1 'polypeptide(L)'
;MGIGQWTRKSIMPGSVFCIQYNIKPGEYLIMYDGSTGELIIKEASQGKIVCRKQLSSPVDLVYLLPDREKSEVMQQLKNKKYPSAGGGFCNHHVIPHFICNESELILAAEKYNRFNKDGNDNLMPLPKNFHKQYHTGNSKYCETIRYYLKDRWNALVEAGLDQNPNEIEEALKSLVDSIKAELSDLVDSGGAMNDI
;
A
#
# COMPACT_ATOMS: atom_id res chain seq x y z
N MET A 1 0.26 -31.04 -0.35
CA MET A 1 0.90 -30.45 0.84
C MET A 1 1.43 -29.10 0.43
N GLY A 2 0.68 -28.02 0.64
CA GLY A 2 1.17 -26.67 0.40
C GLY A 2 1.84 -26.19 1.68
N ILE A 3 3.16 -26.34 1.78
CA ILE A 3 3.91 -25.89 2.96
C ILE A 3 4.50 -24.54 2.58
N GLY A 4 3.86 -23.44 3.01
CA GLY A 4 4.46 -22.12 2.91
C GLY A 4 5.80 -22.10 3.64
N GLN A 5 6.79 -21.36 3.12
CA GLN A 5 8.08 -21.25 3.78
C GLN A 5 8.02 -20.19 4.88
N TRP A 6 8.56 -20.50 6.06
CA TRP A 6 8.71 -19.50 7.12
C TRP A 6 9.85 -18.55 6.76
N THR A 7 9.51 -17.28 6.59
CA THR A 7 10.46 -16.19 6.38
C THR A 7 10.68 -15.43 7.68
N ARG A 8 11.94 -15.26 8.09
CA ARG A 8 12.28 -14.44 9.26
C ARG A 8 12.32 -12.96 8.86
N LYS A 9 11.67 -12.11 9.64
CA LYS A 9 11.61 -10.66 9.43
C LYS A 9 11.80 -9.91 10.75
N SER A 10 12.67 -8.90 10.69
CA SER A 10 12.78 -7.88 11.73
C SER A 10 11.75 -6.78 11.46
N ILE A 11 10.90 -6.52 12.43
CA ILE A 11 9.82 -5.54 12.34
C ILE A 11 10.19 -4.35 13.21
N MET A 12 10.38 -3.20 12.57
CA MET A 12 10.80 -1.97 13.23
C MET A 12 9.66 -1.28 13.99
N PRO A 13 9.97 -0.52 15.06
CA PRO A 13 9.01 0.37 15.71
C PRO A 13 8.32 1.31 14.73
N GLY A 14 7.00 1.43 14.84
CA GLY A 14 6.19 2.31 13.99
C GLY A 14 5.93 1.78 12.56
N SER A 15 6.42 0.58 12.21
CA SER A 15 6.15 0.01 10.89
C SER A 15 4.65 -0.24 10.67
N VAL A 16 4.22 -0.12 9.40
CA VAL A 16 2.85 -0.48 8.94
C VAL A 16 2.47 -1.88 9.42
N PHE A 17 3.45 -2.78 9.49
CA PHE A 17 3.25 -4.13 9.96
C PHE A 17 2.79 -4.23 11.41
N CYS A 18 3.31 -3.38 12.30
CA CYS A 18 2.85 -3.32 13.70
C CYS A 18 1.39 -2.88 13.79
N ILE A 19 0.99 -1.92 12.98
CA ILE A 19 -0.37 -1.36 12.98
C ILE A 19 -1.35 -2.35 12.34
N GLN A 20 -1.02 -2.83 11.15
CA GLN A 20 -1.88 -3.65 10.31
C GLN A 20 -2.18 -5.03 10.91
N TYR A 21 -1.22 -5.60 11.64
CA TYR A 21 -1.37 -6.90 12.29
C TYR A 21 -1.48 -6.80 13.81
N ASN A 22 -1.52 -5.57 14.35
CA ASN A 22 -1.54 -5.29 15.78
C ASN A 22 -0.47 -6.06 16.55
N ILE A 23 0.76 -6.04 16.03
CA ILE A 23 1.92 -6.70 16.64
C ILE A 23 2.94 -5.68 17.12
N LYS A 24 3.79 -6.09 18.06
CA LYS A 24 4.87 -5.23 18.58
C LYS A 24 6.10 -5.26 17.67
N PRO A 25 7.00 -4.28 17.75
CA PRO A 25 8.30 -4.35 17.08
C PRO A 25 9.10 -5.56 17.58
N GLY A 26 9.85 -6.21 16.70
CA GLY A 26 10.63 -7.39 17.04
C GLY A 26 10.85 -8.37 15.89
N GLU A 27 11.38 -9.55 16.23
CA GLU A 27 11.67 -10.62 15.27
C GLU A 27 10.48 -11.57 15.12
N TYR A 28 10.03 -11.75 13.88
CA TYR A 28 8.91 -12.63 13.55
C TYR A 28 9.28 -13.64 12.46
N LEU A 29 8.56 -14.75 12.46
CA LEU A 29 8.53 -15.71 11.37
C LEU A 29 7.16 -15.59 10.71
N ILE A 30 7.16 -15.38 9.41
CA ILE A 30 5.97 -15.09 8.61
C ILE A 30 5.86 -16.17 7.54
N MET A 31 4.66 -16.70 7.35
CA MET A 31 4.35 -17.70 6.34
C MET A 31 3.03 -17.36 5.67
N TYR A 32 2.97 -17.52 4.36
CA TYR A 32 1.72 -17.56 3.63
C TYR A 32 1.40 -19.00 3.25
N ASP A 33 0.24 -19.48 3.68
CA ASP A 33 -0.27 -20.77 3.26
C ASP A 33 -1.13 -20.58 2.01
N GLY A 34 -0.58 -20.87 0.83
CA GLY A 34 -1.30 -20.77 -0.44
C GLY A 34 -2.45 -21.76 -0.60
N SER A 35 -2.50 -22.82 0.21
CA SER A 35 -3.62 -23.78 0.15
C SER A 35 -4.88 -23.24 0.84
N THR A 36 -4.71 -22.45 1.90
CA THR A 36 -5.81 -21.83 2.67
C THR A 36 -5.98 -20.35 2.35
N GLY A 37 -4.96 -19.69 1.80
CA GLY A 37 -4.88 -18.27 1.58
C GLY A 37 -4.63 -17.45 2.86
N GLU A 38 -4.13 -18.09 3.92
CA GLU A 38 -3.87 -17.43 5.21
C GLU A 38 -2.43 -16.91 5.31
N LEU A 39 -2.28 -15.70 5.83
CA LEU A 39 -1.03 -15.22 6.40
C LEU A 39 -0.95 -15.60 7.87
N ILE A 40 0.16 -16.20 8.26
CA ILE A 40 0.43 -16.63 9.64
C ILE A 40 1.73 -15.98 10.11
N ILE A 41 1.65 -15.26 11.22
CA ILE A 41 2.79 -14.56 11.84
C ILE A 41 3.00 -15.15 13.23
N LYS A 42 4.24 -15.55 13.54
CA LYS A 42 4.65 -16.02 14.86
C LYS A 42 5.88 -15.29 15.37
N GLU A 43 5.99 -15.10 16.68
CA GLU A 43 7.20 -14.55 17.29
C GLU A 43 8.37 -15.51 17.06
N ALA A 44 9.53 -14.99 16.63
CA ALA A 44 10.70 -15.82 16.36
C ALA A 44 11.35 -16.38 17.64
N SER A 45 11.13 -15.73 18.78
CA SER A 45 11.69 -16.11 20.09
C SER A 45 10.90 -17.24 20.76
N GLN A 46 9.56 -17.21 20.69
CA GLN A 46 8.68 -18.15 21.39
C GLN A 46 7.92 -19.11 20.46
N GLY A 47 7.90 -18.84 19.16
CA GLY A 47 7.11 -19.60 18.17
C GLY A 47 5.60 -19.42 18.31
N LYS A 48 5.13 -18.54 19.21
CA LYS A 48 3.71 -18.25 19.44
C LYS A 48 3.12 -17.54 18.22
N ILE A 49 2.02 -18.06 17.69
CA ILE A 49 1.24 -17.38 16.65
C ILE A 49 0.64 -16.12 17.25
N VAL A 50 0.97 -14.97 16.67
CA VAL A 50 0.48 -13.66 17.09
C VAL A 50 -0.59 -13.11 16.16
N CYS A 51 -0.61 -13.57 14.90
CA CYS A 51 -1.62 -13.19 13.94
C CYS A 51 -1.88 -14.33 12.95
N ARG A 52 -3.15 -14.55 12.63
CA ARG A 52 -3.61 -15.35 11.50
C ARG A 52 -4.68 -14.54 10.79
N LYS A 53 -4.49 -14.29 9.50
CA LYS A 53 -5.40 -13.45 8.71
C LYS A 53 -5.61 -14.05 7.34
N GLN A 54 -6.87 -14.13 6.91
CA GLN A 54 -7.18 -14.43 5.52
C GLN A 54 -6.73 -13.26 4.66
N LEU A 55 -5.85 -13.51 3.69
CA LEU A 55 -5.48 -12.46 2.74
C LEU A 55 -6.51 -12.42 1.61
N SER A 56 -7.24 -11.31 1.53
CA SER A 56 -8.04 -10.91 0.38
C SER A 56 -7.24 -10.05 -0.60
N SER A 57 -6.13 -9.46 -0.14
CA SER A 57 -5.33 -8.49 -0.87
C SER A 57 -3.88 -8.96 -1.09
N PRO A 58 -3.30 -8.67 -2.26
CA PRO A 58 -1.88 -8.84 -2.50
C PRO A 58 -0.94 -7.84 -1.76
N VAL A 59 -1.45 -6.71 -1.25
CA VAL A 59 -0.63 -5.65 -0.62
C VAL A 59 0.13 -6.15 0.61
N ASP A 60 -0.54 -6.99 1.40
CA ASP A 60 0.00 -7.66 2.58
C ASP A 60 1.21 -8.56 2.22
N LEU A 61 1.39 -8.97 0.97
CA LEU A 61 2.40 -9.95 0.58
C LEU A 61 3.69 -9.34 0.03
N VAL A 62 3.58 -8.15 -0.57
CA VAL A 62 4.71 -7.44 -1.20
C VAL A 62 5.81 -7.11 -0.19
N TYR A 63 5.44 -6.87 1.07
CA TYR A 63 6.39 -6.54 2.13
C TYR A 63 6.92 -7.75 2.91
N LEU A 64 6.23 -8.90 2.83
CA LEU A 64 6.42 -10.02 3.75
C LEU A 64 7.10 -11.23 3.16
N LEU A 65 6.83 -11.51 1.89
CA LEU A 65 7.37 -12.69 1.24
C LEU A 65 8.64 -12.35 0.44
N PRO A 66 9.56 -13.31 0.27
CA PRO A 66 10.62 -13.21 -0.74
C PRO A 66 10.02 -13.08 -2.15
N ASP A 67 10.72 -12.39 -3.06
CA ASP A 67 10.20 -12.08 -4.42
C ASP A 67 9.72 -13.32 -5.20
N ARG A 68 10.35 -14.47 -4.96
CA ARG A 68 9.98 -15.75 -5.59
C ARG A 68 8.59 -16.25 -5.18
N GLU A 69 8.17 -16.00 -3.93
CA GLU A 69 6.85 -16.44 -3.43
C GLU A 69 5.76 -15.42 -3.76
N LYS A 70 6.11 -14.14 -3.92
CA LYS A 70 5.16 -13.10 -4.34
C LYS A 70 4.48 -13.46 -5.65
N SER A 71 5.23 -13.90 -6.67
CA SER A 71 4.69 -14.15 -8.01
C SER A 71 3.66 -15.30 -8.05
N GLU A 72 3.94 -16.41 -7.36
CA GLU A 72 3.04 -17.58 -7.30
C GLU A 72 1.75 -17.26 -6.55
N VAL A 73 1.84 -16.50 -5.46
CA VAL A 73 0.67 -16.11 -4.67
C VAL A 73 -0.16 -15.05 -5.40
N MET A 74 0.48 -14.08 -6.05
CA MET A 74 -0.18 -13.11 -6.92
C MET A 74 -1.01 -13.80 -8.02
N GLN A 75 -0.47 -14.87 -8.62
CA GLN A 75 -1.16 -15.63 -9.65
C GLN A 75 -2.37 -16.41 -9.10
N GLN A 76 -2.29 -16.92 -7.87
CA GLN A 76 -3.40 -17.62 -7.20
C GLN A 76 -4.54 -16.67 -6.78
N LEU A 77 -4.20 -15.46 -6.33
CA LEU A 77 -5.19 -14.42 -6.00
C LEU A 77 -5.93 -13.91 -7.24
N LYS A 78 -5.23 -13.72 -8.37
CA LYS A 78 -5.82 -13.34 -9.67
C LYS A 78 -6.90 -14.31 -10.17
N ASN A 79 -6.88 -15.57 -9.73
CA ASN A 79 -7.87 -16.57 -10.12
C ASN A 79 -9.19 -16.49 -9.34
N LYS A 80 -9.26 -15.71 -8.24
CA LYS A 80 -10.52 -15.42 -7.52
C LYS A 80 -11.23 -14.21 -8.15
N LYS A 81 -11.95 -14.45 -9.26
CA LYS A 81 -12.69 -13.43 -10.03
C LYS A 81 -13.78 -12.70 -9.23
N TYR A 82 -13.87 -11.38 -9.37
CA TYR A 82 -15.13 -10.63 -9.20
C TYR A 82 -15.93 -10.56 -10.52
N PRO A 83 -17.28 -10.46 -10.46
CA PRO A 83 -18.12 -10.32 -11.64
C PRO A 83 -17.82 -8.98 -12.32
N SER A 84 -17.56 -9.05 -13.62
CA SER A 84 -17.44 -7.94 -14.58
C SER A 84 -18.02 -6.60 -14.09
N ALA A 85 -17.16 -5.60 -13.93
CA ALA A 85 -17.51 -4.21 -13.66
C ALA A 85 -18.33 -3.61 -14.82
N GLY A 86 -19.63 -3.90 -14.85
CA GLY A 86 -20.59 -3.23 -15.70
C GLY A 86 -20.82 -1.81 -15.18
N GLY A 87 -19.96 -0.86 -15.56
CA GLY A 87 -20.06 0.50 -15.03
C GLY A 87 -19.11 1.55 -15.61
N GLY A 88 -18.33 1.28 -16.65
CA GLY A 88 -17.40 2.29 -17.22
C GLY A 88 -16.34 2.82 -16.23
N PHE A 89 -15.49 3.71 -16.72
CA PHE A 89 -14.40 4.32 -15.94
C PHE A 89 -14.69 5.80 -15.68
N CYS A 90 -14.17 6.35 -14.57
CA CYS A 90 -13.99 7.78 -14.39
C CYS A 90 -12.64 8.10 -13.76
N ASN A 91 -12.20 9.36 -13.91
CA ASN A 91 -10.93 9.82 -13.36
C ASN A 91 -11.07 10.03 -11.85
N HIS A 92 -10.15 9.44 -11.09
CA HIS A 92 -10.06 9.58 -9.65
C HIS A 92 -8.74 10.22 -9.27
N HIS A 93 -8.80 11.03 -8.23
CA HIS A 93 -7.60 11.49 -7.56
C HIS A 93 -6.93 10.30 -6.85
N VAL A 94 -5.68 10.05 -7.21
CA VAL A 94 -4.82 9.08 -6.55
C VAL A 94 -4.57 9.54 -5.13
N ILE A 95 -4.16 10.78 -4.93
CA ILE A 95 -4.07 11.40 -3.61
C ILE A 95 -5.32 12.25 -3.39
N PRO A 96 -6.19 11.91 -2.42
CA PRO A 96 -7.37 12.70 -2.09
C PRO A 96 -7.03 14.15 -1.74
N HIS A 97 -7.87 15.10 -2.18
CA HIS A 97 -7.64 16.53 -1.97
C HIS A 97 -7.38 16.95 -0.53
N PHE A 98 -8.12 16.37 0.43
CA PHE A 98 -7.92 16.71 1.83
C PHE A 98 -6.52 16.30 2.32
N ILE A 99 -5.99 15.17 1.85
CA ILE A 99 -4.61 14.76 2.14
C ILE A 99 -3.60 15.69 1.46
N CYS A 100 -3.87 16.13 0.22
CA CYS A 100 -3.02 17.09 -0.47
C CYS A 100 -2.85 18.39 0.33
N ASN A 101 -3.90 18.84 1.03
CA ASN A 101 -3.87 20.07 1.82
C ASN A 101 -3.18 19.88 3.20
N GLU A 102 -2.95 18.65 3.64
CA GLU A 102 -2.35 18.31 4.94
C GLU A 102 -0.86 17.95 4.82
N SER A 103 -0.42 17.44 3.67
CA SER A 103 0.91 16.83 3.47
C SER A 103 2.02 17.86 3.22
N GLU A 104 3.08 17.83 4.03
CA GLU A 104 4.24 18.71 3.87
C GLU A 104 4.93 18.51 2.52
N LEU A 105 5.06 17.25 2.06
CA LEU A 105 5.67 16.93 0.76
C LEU A 105 4.89 17.58 -0.40
N ILE A 106 3.56 17.51 -0.35
CA ILE A 106 2.69 18.07 -1.40
C ILE A 106 2.71 19.59 -1.36
N LEU A 107 2.60 20.17 -0.16
CA LEU A 107 2.67 21.63 0.01
C LEU A 107 4.02 22.19 -0.47
N ALA A 108 5.12 21.47 -0.21
CA ALA A 108 6.44 21.82 -0.73
C ALA A 108 6.49 21.71 -2.26
N ALA A 109 5.95 20.64 -2.85
CA ALA A 109 5.88 20.47 -4.30
C ALA A 109 5.03 21.56 -4.98
N GLU A 110 3.87 21.91 -4.41
CA GLU A 110 3.00 22.99 -4.91
C GLU A 110 3.72 24.35 -4.84
N LYS A 111 4.44 24.63 -3.74
CA LYS A 111 5.25 25.86 -3.57
C LYS A 111 6.27 26.05 -4.71
N TYR A 112 6.85 24.96 -5.22
CA TYR A 112 7.80 25.00 -6.34
C TYR A 112 7.16 24.78 -7.72
N ASN A 113 5.82 24.75 -7.82
CA ASN A 113 5.06 24.43 -9.03
C ASN A 113 5.46 23.08 -9.65
N ARG A 114 5.84 22.10 -8.82
CA ARG A 114 6.22 20.75 -9.25
C ARG A 114 5.09 19.72 -9.14
N PHE A 115 3.96 20.12 -8.57
CA PHE A 115 2.78 19.29 -8.47
C PHE A 115 1.51 20.14 -8.57
N ASN A 116 0.49 19.60 -9.24
CA ASN A 116 -0.85 20.14 -9.26
C ASN A 116 -1.80 19.04 -8.81
N LYS A 117 -2.47 19.23 -7.67
CA LYS A 117 -3.41 18.24 -7.13
C LYS A 117 -4.61 17.95 -8.02
N ASP A 118 -5.01 18.93 -8.85
CA ASP A 118 -6.06 18.82 -9.87
C ASP A 118 -5.48 18.39 -11.25
N GLY A 119 -4.16 18.21 -11.33
CA GLY A 119 -3.46 17.86 -12.55
C GLY A 119 -3.56 16.37 -12.90
N ASN A 120 -3.32 16.06 -14.16
CA ASN A 120 -3.35 14.69 -14.69
C ASN A 120 -2.40 13.73 -13.94
N ASP A 121 -1.32 14.25 -13.37
CA ASP A 121 -0.35 13.46 -12.61
C ASP A 121 -0.98 12.84 -11.36
N ASN A 122 -1.97 13.51 -10.75
CA ASN A 122 -2.72 12.98 -9.62
C ASN A 122 -4.01 12.24 -10.03
N LEU A 123 -4.27 12.08 -11.33
CA LEU A 123 -5.49 11.43 -11.82
C LEU A 123 -5.21 10.05 -12.41
N MET A 124 -6.18 9.14 -12.23
CA MET A 124 -6.15 7.81 -12.81
C MET A 124 -7.57 7.32 -13.17
N PRO A 125 -7.78 6.70 -14.33
CA PRO A 125 -9.06 6.08 -14.65
C PRO A 125 -9.29 4.83 -13.79
N LEU A 126 -10.35 4.81 -13.00
CA LEU A 126 -10.78 3.64 -12.22
C LEU A 126 -12.27 3.34 -12.47
N PRO A 127 -12.73 2.09 -12.25
CA PRO A 127 -14.13 1.74 -12.43
C PRO A 127 -15.05 2.60 -11.55
N LYS A 128 -16.20 3.08 -12.05
CA LYS A 128 -17.10 3.98 -11.30
C LYS A 128 -17.56 3.47 -9.93
N ASN A 129 -17.63 2.15 -9.76
CA ASN A 129 -18.03 1.53 -8.50
C ASN A 129 -16.87 1.38 -7.50
N PHE A 130 -15.69 1.91 -7.87
CA PHE A 130 -14.47 2.01 -7.08
C PHE A 130 -14.69 2.48 -5.62
N HIS A 131 -15.65 3.41 -5.46
CA HIS A 131 -15.54 4.44 -4.44
C HIS A 131 -16.77 4.69 -3.58
N LYS A 132 -17.84 3.88 -3.69
CA LYS A 132 -19.13 4.22 -3.07
C LYS A 132 -19.12 4.35 -1.53
N GLN A 133 -18.04 3.97 -0.84
CA GLN A 133 -17.98 3.96 0.63
C GLN A 133 -16.67 4.49 1.26
N TYR A 134 -15.65 4.88 0.47
CA TYR A 134 -14.26 4.90 0.98
C TYR A 134 -13.48 6.21 0.81
N HIS A 135 -14.16 7.29 0.39
CA HIS A 135 -13.64 8.66 0.44
C HIS A 135 -13.82 9.33 1.82
N THR A 136 -13.96 8.55 2.89
CA THR A 136 -13.98 9.09 4.24
C THR A 136 -12.53 9.23 4.73
N GLY A 137 -12.21 10.31 5.44
CA GLY A 137 -10.84 10.63 5.86
C GLY A 137 -10.15 9.56 6.73
N ASN A 138 -10.89 8.56 7.19
CA ASN A 138 -10.44 7.46 8.04
C ASN A 138 -10.42 6.11 7.30
N SER A 139 -10.48 6.09 5.97
CA SER A 139 -10.31 4.83 5.23
C SER A 139 -8.85 4.38 5.28
N LYS A 140 -8.63 3.06 5.28
CA LYS A 140 -7.29 2.46 5.30
C LYS A 140 -6.40 3.00 4.18
N TYR A 141 -6.98 3.18 2.99
CA TYR A 141 -6.34 3.85 1.86
C TYR A 141 -5.78 5.23 2.21
N CYS A 142 -6.59 6.08 2.86
CA CYS A 142 -6.19 7.44 3.21
C CYS A 142 -5.10 7.46 4.28
N GLU A 143 -5.15 6.52 5.24
CA GLU A 143 -4.08 6.35 6.24
C GLU A 143 -2.77 5.90 5.59
N THR A 144 -2.82 4.92 4.69
CA THR A 144 -1.65 4.43 3.93
C THR A 144 -0.99 5.56 3.13
N ILE A 145 -1.79 6.37 2.42
CA ILE A 145 -1.26 7.51 1.67
C ILE A 145 -0.61 8.55 2.59
N ARG A 146 -1.26 8.91 3.70
CA ARG A 146 -0.68 9.86 4.67
C ARG A 146 0.68 9.35 5.19
N TYR A 147 0.76 8.07 5.51
CA TYR A 147 2.01 7.46 5.95
C TYR A 147 3.09 7.57 4.88
N TYR A 148 2.82 7.15 3.64
CA TYR A 148 3.83 7.20 2.58
C TYR A 148 4.31 8.62 2.29
N LEU A 149 3.41 9.61 2.27
CA LEU A 149 3.78 11.01 2.09
C LEU A 149 4.70 11.50 3.21
N LYS A 150 4.36 11.16 4.46
CA LYS A 150 5.14 11.54 5.64
C LYS A 150 6.50 10.85 5.69
N ASP A 151 6.56 9.56 5.36
CA ASP A 151 7.80 8.78 5.30
C ASP A 151 8.77 9.36 4.27
N ARG A 152 8.27 9.66 3.06
CA ARG A 152 9.07 10.31 2.01
C ARG A 152 9.53 11.71 2.40
N TRP A 153 8.67 12.50 3.04
CA TRP A 153 9.05 13.82 3.54
C TRP A 153 10.17 13.73 4.59
N ASN A 154 10.04 12.84 5.57
CA ASN A 154 11.06 12.65 6.60
C ASN A 154 12.40 12.23 5.99
N ALA A 155 12.40 11.33 5.01
CA ALA A 155 13.62 10.91 4.33
C ALA A 155 14.33 12.09 3.62
N LEU A 156 13.57 13.00 3.00
CA LEU A 156 14.13 14.22 2.40
C LEU A 156 14.72 15.15 3.46
N VAL A 157 14.01 15.36 4.59
CA VAL A 157 14.48 16.19 5.69
C VAL A 157 15.75 15.62 6.32
N GLU A 158 15.80 14.32 6.58
CA GLU A 158 16.98 13.63 7.12
C GLU A 158 18.20 13.74 6.20
N ALA A 159 17.97 13.75 4.88
CA ALA A 159 19.01 13.96 3.88
C ALA A 159 19.36 15.45 3.64
N GLY A 160 18.63 16.40 4.23
CA GLY A 160 18.79 17.83 3.98
C GLY A 160 18.38 18.27 2.56
N LEU A 161 17.46 17.52 1.94
CA LEU A 161 16.97 17.71 0.57
C LEU A 161 15.56 18.30 0.50
N ASP A 162 14.95 18.66 1.64
CA ASP A 162 13.59 19.19 1.78
C ASP A 162 13.38 20.58 1.14
N GLN A 163 14.46 21.21 0.65
CA GLN A 163 14.42 22.46 -0.10
C GLN A 163 14.83 22.28 -1.58
N ASN A 164 15.14 21.06 -2.03
CA ASN A 164 15.52 20.77 -3.40
C ASN A 164 14.28 20.43 -4.25
N PRO A 165 13.87 21.29 -5.20
CA PRO A 165 12.64 21.06 -5.97
C PRO A 165 12.65 19.78 -6.80
N ASN A 166 13.83 19.36 -7.28
CA ASN A 166 13.93 18.17 -8.12
C ASN A 166 13.76 16.89 -7.29
N GLU A 167 14.35 16.84 -6.09
CA GLU A 167 14.22 15.70 -5.17
C GLU A 167 12.79 15.57 -4.64
N ILE A 168 12.15 16.71 -4.34
CA ILE A 168 10.73 16.77 -3.95
C ILE A 168 9.84 16.24 -5.08
N GLU A 169 10.08 16.69 -6.32
CA GLU A 169 9.33 16.23 -7.50
C GLU A 169 9.51 14.73 -7.74
N GLU A 170 10.75 14.25 -7.68
CA GLU A 170 11.07 12.83 -7.90
C GLU A 170 10.46 11.94 -6.81
N ALA A 171 10.57 12.33 -5.53
CA ALA A 171 9.96 11.60 -4.42
C ALA A 171 8.44 11.51 -4.55
N LEU A 172 7.78 12.61 -4.94
CA LEU A 172 6.34 12.64 -5.11
C LEU A 172 5.88 11.87 -6.34
N LYS A 173 6.57 12.02 -7.49
CA LYS A 173 6.26 11.26 -8.71
C LYS A 173 6.41 9.76 -8.49
N SER A 174 7.55 9.33 -7.92
CA SER A 174 7.80 7.93 -7.59
C SER A 174 6.71 7.35 -6.70
N LEU A 175 6.24 8.12 -5.71
CA LEU A 175 5.16 7.70 -4.83
C LEU A 175 3.82 7.58 -5.58
N VAL A 176 3.43 8.60 -6.35
CA VAL A 176 2.18 8.61 -7.12
C VAL A 176 2.15 7.46 -8.13
N ASP A 177 3.27 7.20 -8.82
CA ASP A 177 3.40 6.10 -9.76
C ASP A 177 3.29 4.73 -9.06
N SER A 178 3.88 4.58 -7.87
CA SER A 178 3.73 3.38 -7.04
C SER A 178 2.26 3.14 -6.67
N ILE A 179 1.54 4.18 -6.22
CA ILE A 179 0.12 4.04 -5.85
C ILE A 179 -0.73 3.73 -7.09
N LYS A 180 -0.43 4.35 -8.25
CA LYS A 180 -1.11 4.05 -9.52
C LYS A 180 -0.90 2.60 -9.96
N ALA A 181 0.31 2.07 -9.78
CA ALA A 181 0.62 0.68 -10.06
C ALA A 181 -0.18 -0.25 -9.13
N GLU A 182 -0.20 0.04 -7.83
CA GLU A 182 -0.99 -0.71 -6.84
C GLU A 182 -2.50 -0.69 -7.15
N LEU A 183 -3.03 0.48 -7.51
CA LEU A 183 -4.44 0.63 -7.91
C LEU A 183 -4.74 -0.14 -9.21
N SER A 184 -3.83 -0.11 -10.19
CA SER A 184 -3.95 -0.89 -11.43
C SER A 184 -4.02 -2.38 -11.11
N ASP A 185 -3.09 -2.87 -10.30
CA ASP A 185 -3.01 -4.27 -9.90
C ASP A 185 -4.27 -4.69 -9.12
N LEU A 186 -4.83 -3.81 -8.30
CA LEU A 186 -6.09 -4.08 -7.61
C LEU A 186 -7.27 -4.13 -8.56
N VAL A 187 -7.38 -3.21 -9.52
CA VAL A 187 -8.43 -3.27 -10.54
C VAL A 187 -8.31 -4.55 -11.37
N ASP A 188 -7.10 -4.92 -11.78
CA ASP A 188 -6.83 -6.11 -12.59
C ASP A 188 -7.06 -7.41 -11.82
N SER A 189 -6.88 -7.40 -10.50
CA SER A 189 -7.17 -8.54 -9.61
C SER A 189 -8.61 -8.55 -9.07
N GLY A 190 -9.40 -7.52 -9.34
CA GLY A 190 -10.76 -7.37 -8.81
C GLY A 190 -10.83 -6.99 -7.32
N GLY A 191 -9.74 -6.49 -6.74
CA GLY A 191 -9.66 -5.99 -5.37
C GLY A 191 -10.40 -4.67 -5.15
N ALA A 192 -10.70 -4.36 -3.89
CA ALA A 192 -11.35 -3.10 -3.47
C ALA A 192 -10.32 -2.13 -2.87
N MET A 193 -10.66 -0.86 -2.75
CA MET A 193 -9.75 0.16 -2.19
C MET A 193 -9.29 -0.10 -0.75
N ASN A 194 -9.99 -0.95 0.02
CA ASN A 194 -9.60 -1.39 1.37
C ASN A 194 -8.50 -2.46 1.39
N ASP A 195 -8.21 -3.03 0.22
CA ASP A 195 -7.13 -3.98 0.04
C ASP A 195 -5.77 -3.26 -0.04
N ILE A 196 -5.74 -1.92 -0.16
CA ILE A 196 -4.58 -1.04 0.11
C ILE A 196 -4.50 -0.74 1.61
#